data_AF-A0A2P8KFW2-F1
#
_entry.id   AF-A0A2P8KFW2-F1
#
_cell.length_a   1.000
_cell.length_b   1.000
_cell.length_c   1.000
_cell.angle_alpha   90.00
_cell.angle_beta   90.00
_cell.angle_gamma   90.00
#
_symmetry.space_group_name_H-M   'P 1'
#
loop_
_entity.id
_entity.type
_entity.pdbx_description
1 polymer ?
#
loop_
_entity_poly.entity_id
_entity_poly.type
_entity_poly.pdbx_seq_one_letter_code
_entity_poly.pdbx_strand_id
1 'polypeptide(L)'
;MRAALWFLALFAIAAAVALFAGNNQGTITVFWPPWRVDLSLNLTLLILLLAFGLLHVALRALSALFSLPRQARQWRLQQKERSLHAALLDALAQLLAGRFSRSRKAAQAALAQERTLAALDANLPQAQQIRVLSHLLAAESAQALQDRPARDAHLQQALNESAERGVLVSPETREGVQLRAARWALDDRDAPAALARLEELPQGAQRRTLALRLRLKAARQDRRTLEALETARLLAKHRAFSDAAAQSIVRGLAAELLSGAHDPTQLLRAWGELEATEREMPEVAIHAAQRMVALRGDLTLARAWLLPVWERMVEQPRSLGESLRVKLVRALEAGLDSVDADWLARIESAQRNDPRDANLQYLAGMACMKRQLWGKAQQLLTHAGLGLQDPVLHRRAWQALAQLAEARDDADQASAAWKRAAQIETP
;
A
#
# COMPACT_ATOMS: atom_id res chain seq x y z
N MET A 1 37.03 -44.45 27.16
CA MET A 1 36.88 -44.70 28.61
C MET A 1 35.64 -45.53 28.95
N ARG A 2 34.40 -45.10 28.63
CA ARG A 2 33.16 -45.84 29.00
C ARG A 2 33.03 -47.24 28.39
N ALA A 3 33.40 -47.43 27.12
CA ALA A 3 33.33 -48.76 26.47
C ALA A 3 34.35 -49.76 27.04
N ALA A 4 35.57 -49.30 27.36
CA ALA A 4 36.62 -50.16 27.93
C ALA A 4 36.29 -50.67 29.34
N LEU A 5 35.71 -49.79 30.19
CA LEU A 5 35.20 -50.19 31.51
C LEU A 5 34.04 -51.20 31.40
N TRP A 6 33.21 -51.08 30.37
CA TRP A 6 32.11 -52.02 30.11
C TRP A 6 32.62 -53.40 29.69
N PHE A 7 33.64 -53.46 28.82
CA PHE A 7 34.28 -54.72 28.45
C PHE A 7 35.01 -55.36 29.64
N LEU A 8 35.70 -54.57 30.46
CA LEU A 8 36.41 -55.08 31.64
C LEU A 8 35.43 -55.64 32.69
N ALA A 9 34.29 -54.96 32.90
CA ALA A 9 33.22 -55.48 33.74
C ALA A 9 32.58 -56.75 33.16
N LEU A 10 32.34 -56.82 31.86
CA LEU A 10 31.79 -58.00 31.19
C LEU A 10 32.73 -59.21 31.31
N PHE A 11 34.03 -59.01 31.08
CA PHE A 11 35.05 -60.07 31.22
C PHE A 11 35.24 -60.49 32.68
N ALA A 12 35.21 -59.56 33.63
CA ALA A 12 35.29 -59.88 35.05
C ALA A 12 34.07 -60.72 35.51
N ILE A 13 32.86 -60.37 35.05
CA ILE A 13 31.64 -61.14 35.31
C ILE A 13 31.72 -62.52 34.66
N ALA A 14 32.18 -62.60 33.40
CA ALA A 14 32.35 -63.88 32.70
C ALA A 14 33.38 -64.80 33.39
N ALA A 15 34.50 -64.25 33.85
CA ALA A 15 35.52 -64.98 34.60
C ALA A 15 35.00 -65.46 35.97
N ALA A 16 34.24 -64.61 36.69
CA ALA A 16 33.61 -64.99 37.95
C ALA A 16 32.58 -66.11 37.76
N VAL A 17 31.76 -66.05 36.70
CA VAL A 17 30.80 -67.11 36.34
C VAL A 17 31.52 -68.41 35.95
N ALA A 18 32.62 -68.34 35.21
CA ALA A 18 33.40 -69.51 34.80
C ALA A 18 34.08 -70.20 36.00
N LEU A 19 34.65 -69.42 36.93
CA LEU A 19 35.26 -69.95 38.16
C LEU A 19 34.21 -70.60 39.08
N PHE A 20 33.02 -70.02 39.19
CA PHE A 20 31.94 -70.55 40.03
C PHE A 20 31.27 -71.79 39.42
N ALA A 21 31.27 -71.92 38.09
CA ALA A 21 30.76 -73.09 37.37
C ALA A 21 31.75 -74.27 37.36
N GLY A 22 33.06 -74.03 37.49
CA GLY A 22 34.09 -75.07 37.28
C GLY A 22 34.21 -76.16 38.35
N ASN A 23 33.75 -75.93 39.60
CA ASN A 23 33.99 -76.87 40.72
C ASN A 23 32.75 -77.16 41.58
N ASN A 24 31.55 -77.08 40.99
CA ASN A 24 30.30 -77.14 41.74
C ASN A 24 29.60 -78.51 41.55
N GLN A 25 29.53 -79.32 42.61
CA GLN A 25 28.86 -80.64 42.61
C GLN A 25 27.36 -80.57 42.97
N GLY A 26 26.81 -79.37 43.10
CA GLY A 26 25.38 -79.18 43.39
C GLY A 26 24.49 -79.83 42.33
N THR A 27 23.50 -80.61 42.77
CA THR A 27 22.47 -81.21 41.90
C THR A 27 21.10 -80.73 42.35
N ILE A 28 20.24 -80.43 41.39
CA ILE A 28 18.84 -80.08 41.61
C ILE A 28 18.02 -81.24 41.07
N THR A 29 17.21 -81.84 41.94
CA THR A 29 16.37 -82.98 41.59
C THR A 29 14.93 -82.49 41.49
N VAL A 30 14.36 -82.58 40.29
CA VAL A 30 12.96 -82.21 40.03
C VAL A 30 12.14 -83.49 40.03
N PHE A 31 11.23 -83.59 41.00
CA PHE A 31 10.37 -84.75 41.16
C PHE A 31 8.96 -84.46 40.61
N TRP A 32 8.60 -85.09 39.50
CA TRP A 32 7.27 -84.99 38.89
C TRP A 32 6.76 -86.41 38.59
N PRO A 33 5.87 -87.00 39.40
CA PRO A 33 5.50 -88.41 39.26
C PRO A 33 5.01 -88.79 37.85
N PRO A 34 5.47 -89.90 37.23
CA PRO A 34 6.44 -90.92 37.70
C PRO A 34 7.93 -90.65 37.35
N TRP A 35 8.30 -89.43 36.94
CA TRP A 35 9.61 -89.09 36.40
C TRP A 35 10.44 -88.34 37.45
N ARG A 36 11.70 -88.75 37.62
CA ARG A 36 12.69 -88.01 38.42
C ARG A 36 13.82 -87.59 37.49
N VAL A 37 14.04 -86.28 37.40
CA VAL A 37 15.09 -85.71 36.56
C VAL A 37 16.10 -85.01 37.46
N ASP A 38 17.32 -85.54 37.47
CA ASP A 38 18.44 -85.00 38.25
C ASP A 38 19.31 -84.14 37.33
N LEU A 39 19.34 -82.82 37.57
CA LEU A 39 20.06 -81.84 36.75
C LEU A 39 21.26 -81.29 37.54
N SER A 40 22.39 -81.04 36.87
CA SER A 40 23.48 -80.30 37.51
C SER A 40 23.06 -78.84 37.77
N LEU A 41 23.54 -78.25 38.86
CA LEU A 41 23.25 -76.86 39.22
C LEU A 41 23.60 -75.90 38.08
N ASN A 42 24.74 -76.12 37.43
CA ASN A 42 25.19 -75.31 36.30
C ASN A 42 24.22 -75.37 35.11
N LEU A 43 23.71 -76.57 34.78
CA LEU A 43 22.73 -76.75 33.71
C LEU A 43 21.40 -76.06 34.06
N THR A 44 20.97 -76.15 35.32
CA THR A 44 19.75 -75.50 35.79
C THR A 44 19.86 -73.98 35.72
N LEU A 45 21.00 -73.40 36.13
CA LEU A 45 21.27 -71.96 36.03
C LEU A 45 21.33 -71.49 34.57
N LEU A 46 21.94 -72.28 33.67
CA LEU A 46 21.95 -71.98 32.23
C LEU A 46 20.54 -71.98 31.65
N ILE A 47 19.73 -73.01 31.95
CA ILE A 47 18.33 -73.09 31.52
C ILE A 47 17.53 -71.91 32.06
N LEU A 48 17.72 -71.54 33.33
CA LEU A 48 17.02 -70.40 33.94
C LEU A 48 17.41 -69.07 33.27
N LEU A 49 18.70 -68.87 32.99
CA LEU A 49 19.20 -67.67 32.29
C LEU A 49 18.65 -67.61 30.86
N LEU A 50 18.63 -68.73 30.15
CA LEU A 50 18.11 -68.83 28.79
C LEU A 50 16.59 -68.63 28.76
N ALA A 51 15.86 -69.22 29.70
CA ALA A 51 14.42 -69.02 29.88
C ALA A 51 14.09 -67.55 30.23
N PHE A 52 14.87 -66.93 31.11
CA PHE A 52 14.72 -65.51 31.44
C PHE A 52 15.00 -64.62 30.23
N GLY A 53 16.07 -64.89 29.48
CA GLY A 53 16.39 -64.18 28.24
C GLY A 53 15.28 -64.31 27.20
N LEU A 54 14.75 -65.53 27.01
CA LEU A 54 13.67 -65.81 26.08
C LEU A 54 12.36 -65.13 26.50
N LEU A 55 12.00 -65.17 27.79
CA LEU A 55 10.84 -64.47 28.35
C LEU A 55 10.99 -62.95 28.18
N HIS A 56 12.18 -62.40 28.45
CA HIS A 56 12.45 -60.97 28.28
C HIS A 56 12.25 -60.55 26.82
N VAL A 57 12.82 -61.30 25.87
CA VAL A 57 12.65 -61.04 24.43
C VAL A 57 11.19 -61.17 24.01
N ALA A 58 10.48 -62.20 24.49
CA ALA A 58 9.06 -62.39 24.20
C ALA A 58 8.20 -61.22 24.72
N LEU A 59 8.43 -60.77 25.95
CA LEU A 59 7.75 -59.60 26.53
C LEU A 59 8.08 -58.33 25.75
N ARG A 60 9.33 -58.15 25.31
CA ARG A 60 9.74 -57.00 24.49
C ARG A 60 9.08 -57.02 23.12
N ALA A 61 9.05 -58.18 22.45
CA ALA A 61 8.40 -58.35 21.16
C ALA A 61 6.89 -58.07 21.27
N LEU A 62 6.25 -58.54 22.34
CA LEU A 62 4.84 -58.28 22.62
C LEU A 62 4.60 -56.78 22.87
N SER A 63 5.48 -56.12 23.63
CA SER A 63 5.41 -54.66 23.84
C SER A 63 5.58 -53.86 22.54
N ALA A 64 6.48 -54.31 21.65
CA ALA A 64 6.70 -53.70 20.34
C ALA A 64 5.45 -53.84 19.46
N LEU A 65 4.89 -55.05 19.39
CA LEU A 65 3.66 -55.35 18.64
C LEU A 65 2.48 -54.49 19.09
N PHE A 66 2.33 -54.26 20.41
CA PHE A 66 1.31 -53.37 20.95
C PHE A 66 1.61 -51.86 20.74
N SER A 67 2.86 -51.48 20.48
CA SER A 67 3.25 -50.09 20.20
C SER A 67 3.16 -49.70 18.71
N LEU A 68 3.27 -50.66 17.79
CA LEU A 68 3.14 -50.46 16.34
C LEU A 68 1.85 -49.72 15.91
N PRO A 69 0.63 -50.03 16.41
CA PRO A 69 -0.57 -49.30 16.00
C PRO A 69 -0.51 -47.81 16.36
N ARG A 70 0.15 -47.46 17.47
CA ARG A 70 0.35 -46.06 17.88
C ARG A 70 1.33 -45.35 16.93
N GLN A 71 2.45 -45.98 16.59
CA GLN A 71 3.43 -45.44 15.65
C GLN A 71 2.84 -45.30 14.23
N ALA A 72 2.08 -46.28 13.76
CA ALA A 72 1.39 -46.20 12.47
C ALA A 72 0.34 -45.09 12.43
N ARG A 73 -0.41 -44.87 13.53
CA ARG A 73 -1.32 -43.73 13.65
C ARG A 73 -0.56 -42.40 13.58
N GLN A 74 0.52 -42.25 14.34
CA GLN A 74 1.36 -41.03 14.32
C GLN A 74 1.95 -40.77 12.94
N TRP A 75 2.47 -41.80 12.26
CA TRP A 75 2.99 -41.68 10.90
C TRP A 75 1.92 -41.24 9.90
N ARG A 76 0.71 -41.82 9.98
CA ARG A 76 -0.43 -41.40 9.14
C ARG A 76 -0.85 -39.95 9.39
N LEU A 77 -0.83 -39.51 10.66
CA LEU A 77 -1.12 -38.13 11.01
C LEU A 77 -0.06 -37.18 10.45
N GLN A 78 1.22 -37.50 10.62
CA GLN A 78 2.34 -36.72 10.05
C GLN A 78 2.27 -36.66 8.52
N GLN A 79 1.89 -37.75 7.85
CA GLN A 79 1.76 -37.77 6.40
C GLN A 79 0.61 -36.87 5.92
N LYS A 80 -0.51 -36.84 6.65
CA LYS A 80 -1.64 -35.94 6.39
C LYS A 80 -1.29 -34.47 6.67
N GLU A 81 -0.53 -34.21 7.73
CA GLU A 81 -0.01 -32.87 8.02
C GLU A 81 0.93 -32.38 6.92
N ARG A 82 1.84 -33.24 6.43
CA ARG A 82 2.71 -32.93 5.29
C ARG A 82 1.92 -32.65 4.01
N SER A 83 0.88 -33.45 3.73
CA SER A 83 0.03 -33.19 2.56
C SER A 83 -0.74 -31.88 2.70
N LEU A 84 -1.14 -31.50 3.91
CA LEU A 84 -1.84 -30.25 4.20
C LEU A 84 -0.94 -29.06 3.85
N HIS A 85 0.29 -29.05 4.37
CA HIS A 85 1.26 -28.01 4.07
C HIS A 85 1.66 -28.00 2.59
N ALA A 86 1.80 -29.15 1.96
CA ALA A 86 2.09 -29.24 0.53
C ALA A 86 0.96 -28.64 -0.32
N ALA A 87 -0.31 -28.91 0.03
CA ALA A 87 -1.46 -28.32 -0.66
C ALA A 87 -1.54 -26.79 -0.48
N LEU A 88 -1.22 -26.29 0.72
CA LEU A 88 -1.14 -24.84 0.98
C LEU A 88 -0.04 -24.17 0.14
N LEU A 89 1.15 -24.78 0.09
CA LEU A 89 2.28 -24.27 -0.70
C LEU A 89 1.99 -24.34 -2.22
N ASP A 90 1.36 -25.41 -2.70
CA ASP A 90 0.92 -25.51 -4.10
C ASP A 90 -0.14 -24.44 -4.40
N ALA A 91 -1.10 -24.22 -3.51
CA ALA A 91 -2.10 -23.16 -3.68
C ALA A 91 -1.44 -21.78 -3.85
N LEU A 92 -0.45 -21.46 -3.03
CA LEU A 92 0.33 -20.23 -3.15
C LEU A 92 1.11 -20.18 -4.47
N ALA A 93 1.80 -21.26 -4.83
CA ALA A 93 2.59 -21.33 -6.07
C ALA A 93 1.71 -21.16 -7.32
N GLN A 94 0.56 -21.83 -7.38
CA GLN A 94 -0.40 -21.67 -8.48
C GLN A 94 -1.00 -20.26 -8.51
N LEU A 95 -1.25 -19.63 -7.37
CA LEU A 95 -1.74 -18.25 -7.30
C LEU A 95 -0.73 -17.28 -7.93
N LEU A 96 0.54 -17.38 -7.49
CA LEU A 96 1.63 -16.55 -7.99
C LEU A 96 1.90 -16.79 -9.49
N ALA A 97 1.66 -18.01 -9.97
CA ALA A 97 1.73 -18.36 -11.39
C ALA A 97 0.49 -17.95 -12.21
N GLY A 98 -0.50 -17.27 -11.61
CA GLY A 98 -1.73 -16.84 -12.27
C GLY A 98 -2.73 -17.95 -12.60
N ARG A 99 -2.52 -19.17 -12.06
CA ARG A 99 -3.38 -20.35 -12.28
C ARG A 99 -4.47 -20.42 -11.21
N PHE A 100 -5.36 -19.42 -11.21
CA PHE A 100 -6.34 -19.18 -10.13
C PHE A 100 -7.27 -20.36 -9.84
N SER A 101 -7.78 -21.05 -10.86
CA SER A 101 -8.64 -22.22 -10.66
C SER A 101 -7.92 -23.40 -9.97
N ARG A 102 -6.61 -23.59 -10.24
CA ARG A 102 -5.80 -24.61 -9.58
C ARG A 102 -5.45 -24.20 -8.16
N SER A 103 -5.11 -22.93 -7.96
CA SER A 103 -4.86 -22.36 -6.63
C SER A 103 -6.07 -22.54 -5.71
N ARG A 104 -7.27 -22.16 -6.18
CA ARG A 104 -8.52 -22.35 -5.42
C ARG A 104 -8.76 -23.80 -5.04
N LYS A 105 -8.56 -24.74 -5.98
CA LYS A 105 -8.71 -26.19 -5.71
C LYS A 105 -7.72 -26.68 -4.67
N ALA A 106 -6.44 -26.29 -4.77
CA ALA A 106 -5.40 -26.67 -3.81
C ALA A 106 -5.67 -26.08 -2.41
N ALA A 107 -6.13 -24.83 -2.32
CA ALA A 107 -6.52 -24.21 -1.06
C ALA A 107 -7.73 -24.91 -0.41
N GLN A 108 -8.72 -25.31 -1.20
CA GLN A 108 -9.86 -26.09 -0.71
C GLN A 108 -9.44 -27.51 -0.28
N ALA A 109 -8.48 -28.12 -0.97
CA ALA A 109 -7.91 -29.40 -0.57
C ALA A 109 -7.18 -29.30 0.79
N ALA A 110 -6.45 -28.21 1.03
CA ALA A 110 -5.85 -27.93 2.33
C ALA A 110 -6.93 -27.82 3.43
N LEU A 111 -8.00 -27.05 3.22
CA LEU A 111 -9.11 -26.95 4.16
C LEU A 111 -9.78 -28.31 4.44
N ALA A 112 -9.97 -29.15 3.42
CA ALA A 112 -10.55 -30.48 3.61
C ALA A 112 -9.64 -31.42 4.42
N GLN A 113 -8.32 -31.35 4.21
CA GLN A 113 -7.35 -32.12 4.97
C GLN A 113 -7.25 -31.67 6.42
N GLU A 114 -7.29 -30.35 6.66
CA GLU A 114 -7.32 -29.78 8.00
C GLU A 114 -8.56 -30.24 8.77
N ARG A 115 -9.77 -30.17 8.17
CA ARG A 115 -11.00 -30.68 8.78
C ARG A 115 -10.92 -32.17 9.11
N THR A 116 -10.28 -32.94 8.25
CA THR A 116 -10.05 -34.38 8.47
C THR A 116 -9.09 -34.62 9.65
N LEU A 117 -8.07 -33.77 9.82
CA LEU A 117 -7.15 -33.84 10.95
C LEU A 117 -7.82 -33.39 12.26
N ALA A 118 -8.64 -32.33 12.21
CA ALA A 118 -9.44 -31.87 13.35
C ALA A 118 -10.42 -32.96 13.83
N ALA A 119 -11.10 -33.65 12.90
CA ALA A 119 -12.00 -34.77 13.24
C ALA A 119 -11.29 -36.00 13.83
N LEU A 120 -9.95 -36.07 13.73
CA LEU A 120 -9.13 -37.13 14.32
C LEU A 120 -8.49 -36.71 15.65
N ASP A 121 -8.93 -35.57 16.21
CA ASP A 121 -8.38 -34.90 17.40
C ASP A 121 -6.87 -34.66 17.30
N ALA A 122 -6.36 -34.42 16.08
CA ALA A 122 -4.97 -34.08 15.87
C ALA A 122 -4.76 -32.60 16.23
N ASN A 123 -4.06 -32.34 17.33
CA ASN A 123 -3.78 -30.98 17.77
C ASN A 123 -2.64 -30.37 16.94
N LEU A 124 -2.99 -29.49 16.00
CA LEU A 124 -2.04 -28.72 15.20
C LEU A 124 -1.96 -27.28 15.73
N PRO A 125 -0.80 -26.83 16.24
CA PRO A 125 -0.70 -25.50 16.85
C PRO A 125 -1.00 -24.36 15.87
N GLN A 126 -0.76 -24.54 14.57
CA GLN A 126 -1.04 -23.54 13.53
C GLN A 126 -2.32 -23.81 12.72
N ALA A 127 -3.22 -24.69 13.18
CA ALA A 127 -4.43 -25.07 12.43
C ALA A 127 -5.25 -23.85 11.98
N GLN A 128 -5.53 -22.93 12.90
CA GLN A 128 -6.31 -21.72 12.66
C GLN A 128 -5.63 -20.82 11.61
N GLN A 129 -4.31 -20.63 11.70
CA GLN A 129 -3.57 -19.84 10.71
C GLN A 129 -3.65 -20.48 9.32
N ILE A 130 -3.52 -21.81 9.23
CA ILE A 130 -3.65 -22.55 7.95
C ILE A 130 -5.06 -22.39 7.36
N ARG A 131 -6.11 -22.46 8.18
CA ARG A 131 -7.49 -22.23 7.73
C ARG A 131 -7.67 -20.82 7.18
N VAL A 132 -7.25 -19.79 7.93
CA VAL A 132 -7.33 -18.39 7.49
C VAL A 132 -6.58 -18.16 6.19
N LEU A 133 -5.33 -18.64 6.07
CA LEU A 133 -4.53 -18.48 4.86
C LEU A 133 -5.14 -19.22 3.66
N SER A 134 -5.67 -20.42 3.88
CA SER A 134 -6.32 -21.20 2.81
C SER A 134 -7.61 -20.52 2.34
N HIS A 135 -8.42 -19.99 3.25
CA HIS A 135 -9.57 -19.15 2.89
C HIS A 135 -9.16 -17.89 2.12
N LEU A 136 -8.09 -17.22 2.54
CA LEU A 136 -7.58 -16.03 1.85
C LEU A 136 -7.06 -16.36 0.44
N LEU A 137 -6.35 -17.47 0.23
CA LEU A 137 -5.89 -17.92 -1.09
C LEU A 137 -7.07 -18.28 -2.00
N ALA A 138 -8.08 -18.95 -1.45
CA ALA A 138 -9.31 -19.28 -2.18
C ALA A 138 -10.10 -18.02 -2.55
N ALA A 139 -10.18 -17.03 -1.65
CA ALA A 139 -10.84 -15.75 -1.89
C ALA A 139 -10.09 -14.90 -2.93
N GLU A 140 -8.76 -14.80 -2.85
CA GLU A 140 -7.94 -14.09 -3.85
C GLU A 140 -8.07 -14.74 -5.23
N SER A 141 -8.11 -16.08 -5.31
CA SER A 141 -8.36 -16.79 -6.56
C SER A 141 -9.76 -16.52 -7.10
N ALA A 142 -10.77 -16.46 -6.23
CA ALA A 142 -12.13 -16.12 -6.61
C ALA A 142 -12.25 -14.67 -7.10
N GLN A 143 -11.56 -13.72 -6.47
CA GLN A 143 -11.44 -12.33 -6.94
C GLN A 143 -10.86 -12.27 -8.35
N ALA A 144 -9.75 -12.98 -8.60
CA ALA A 144 -9.11 -13.01 -9.91
C ALA A 144 -9.99 -13.66 -11.00
N LEU A 145 -10.87 -14.58 -10.61
CA LEU A 145 -11.87 -15.22 -11.47
C LEU A 145 -13.20 -14.43 -11.54
N GLN A 146 -13.29 -13.27 -10.89
CA GLN A 146 -14.51 -12.44 -10.80
C GLN A 146 -15.72 -13.15 -10.15
N ASP A 147 -15.49 -14.20 -9.36
CA ASP A 147 -16.51 -14.92 -8.58
C ASP A 147 -16.70 -14.25 -7.21
N ARG A 148 -17.42 -13.12 -7.20
CA ARG A 148 -17.67 -12.32 -5.98
C ARG A 148 -18.35 -13.11 -4.85
N PRO A 149 -19.40 -13.91 -5.10
CA PRO A 149 -20.06 -14.67 -4.03
C PRO A 149 -19.11 -15.64 -3.32
N ALA A 150 -18.27 -16.35 -4.08
CA ALA A 150 -17.30 -17.26 -3.47
C ALA A 150 -16.18 -16.54 -2.71
N ARG A 151 -15.71 -15.39 -3.24
CA ARG A 151 -14.75 -14.54 -2.55
C ARG A 151 -15.30 -14.09 -1.21
N ASP A 152 -16.52 -13.55 -1.18
CA ASP A 152 -17.12 -12.99 0.03
C ASP A 152 -17.41 -14.08 1.08
N ALA A 153 -17.85 -15.27 0.65
CA ALA A 153 -18.02 -16.42 1.53
C ALA A 153 -16.70 -16.86 2.18
N HIS A 154 -15.61 -16.94 1.41
CA HIS A 154 -14.30 -17.28 1.95
C HIS A 154 -13.69 -16.16 2.81
N LEU A 155 -13.96 -14.89 2.49
CA LEU A 155 -13.58 -13.76 3.32
C LEU A 155 -14.27 -13.80 4.69
N GLN A 156 -15.58 -14.06 4.72
CA GLN A 156 -16.32 -14.21 5.99
C GLN A 156 -15.77 -15.36 6.83
N GLN A 157 -15.47 -16.51 6.21
CA GLN A 157 -14.84 -17.64 6.90
C GLN A 157 -13.48 -17.25 7.49
N ALA A 158 -12.61 -16.57 6.71
CA ALA A 158 -11.32 -16.09 7.19
C ALA A 158 -11.46 -15.10 8.36
N LEU A 159 -12.43 -14.19 8.31
CA LEU A 159 -12.69 -13.22 9.37
C LEU A 159 -13.19 -13.89 10.66
N ASN A 160 -14.14 -14.83 10.55
CA ASN A 160 -14.67 -15.58 11.70
C ASN A 160 -13.56 -16.38 12.39
N GLU A 161 -12.79 -17.13 11.60
CA GLU A 161 -11.63 -17.89 12.09
C GLU A 161 -10.58 -16.97 12.72
N SER A 162 -10.41 -15.74 12.26
CA SER A 162 -9.48 -14.78 12.88
C SER A 162 -10.01 -14.08 14.14
N ALA A 163 -11.33 -14.15 14.38
CA ALA A 163 -12.02 -13.48 15.48
C ALA A 163 -12.21 -14.37 16.71
N GLU A 164 -12.17 -15.70 16.54
CA GLU A 164 -12.28 -16.67 17.63
C GLU A 164 -11.19 -16.45 18.69
N ARG A 165 -11.59 -15.90 19.83
CA ARG A 165 -10.73 -15.63 20.98
C ARG A 165 -10.41 -16.94 21.68
N GLY A 166 -9.17 -17.40 21.59
CA GLY A 166 -8.72 -18.57 22.34
C GLY A 166 -7.36 -19.13 21.95
N VAL A 167 -6.91 -18.91 20.71
CA VAL A 167 -5.63 -19.41 20.21
C VAL A 167 -4.91 -18.30 19.42
N LEU A 168 -3.58 -18.35 19.46
CA LEU A 168 -2.61 -17.38 18.93
C LEU A 168 -2.70 -17.18 17.41
N VAL A 169 -3.80 -16.61 16.89
CA VAL A 169 -3.74 -16.02 15.54
C VAL A 169 -2.82 -14.82 15.64
N SER A 170 -1.72 -14.89 14.89
CA SER A 170 -0.79 -13.77 14.82
C SER A 170 -1.56 -12.53 14.32
N PRO A 171 -1.44 -11.37 14.99
CA PRO A 171 -2.18 -10.16 14.62
C PRO A 171 -1.97 -9.79 13.15
N GLU A 172 -0.81 -10.12 12.59
CA GLU A 172 -0.44 -9.93 11.19
C GLU A 172 -1.37 -10.68 10.22
N THR A 173 -1.85 -11.88 10.59
CA THR A 173 -2.75 -12.67 9.73
C THR A 173 -4.10 -12.00 9.60
N ARG A 174 -4.66 -11.50 10.71
CA ARG A 174 -5.94 -10.76 10.72
C ARG A 174 -5.82 -9.43 9.99
N GLU A 175 -4.75 -8.69 10.23
CA GLU A 175 -4.44 -7.44 9.51
C GLU A 175 -4.32 -7.70 7.99
N GLY A 176 -3.70 -8.83 7.60
CA GLY A 176 -3.60 -9.26 6.21
C GLY A 176 -4.95 -9.51 5.55
N VAL A 177 -5.89 -10.16 6.24
CA VAL A 177 -7.27 -10.38 5.75
C VAL A 177 -7.97 -9.04 5.51
N GLN A 178 -7.90 -8.11 6.46
CA GLN A 178 -8.51 -6.78 6.35
C GLN A 178 -7.92 -5.95 5.20
N LEU A 179 -6.59 -5.93 5.06
CA LEU A 179 -5.92 -5.22 3.96
C LEU A 179 -6.28 -5.81 2.60
N ARG A 180 -6.44 -7.13 2.50
CA ARG A 180 -6.90 -7.79 1.27
C ARG A 180 -8.35 -7.45 0.95
N ALA A 181 -9.24 -7.48 1.94
CA ALA A 181 -10.64 -7.07 1.78
C ALA A 181 -10.75 -5.61 1.30
N ALA A 182 -9.98 -4.69 1.91
CA ALA A 182 -9.94 -3.28 1.49
C ALA A 182 -9.46 -3.12 0.04
N ARG A 183 -8.47 -3.92 -0.38
CA ARG A 183 -7.99 -3.92 -1.76
C ARG A 183 -9.05 -4.42 -2.74
N TRP A 184 -9.74 -5.52 -2.43
CA TRP A 184 -10.80 -6.05 -3.31
C TRP A 184 -11.97 -5.06 -3.43
N ALA A 185 -12.35 -4.39 -2.35
CA ALA A 185 -13.36 -3.33 -2.39
C ALA A 185 -12.95 -2.17 -3.32
N LEU A 186 -11.68 -1.76 -3.31
CA LEU A 186 -11.15 -0.77 -4.25
C LEU A 186 -11.20 -1.26 -5.71
N ASP A 187 -10.83 -2.51 -5.96
CA ASP A 187 -10.89 -3.09 -7.29
C ASP A 187 -12.34 -3.15 -7.81
N ASP A 188 -13.31 -3.37 -6.92
CA ASP A 188 -14.76 -3.34 -7.20
C ASP A 188 -15.37 -1.94 -7.29
N ARG A 189 -14.55 -0.90 -7.13
CA ARG A 189 -14.95 0.51 -7.06
C ARG A 189 -15.84 0.89 -5.87
N ASP A 190 -15.80 0.13 -4.79
CA ASP A 190 -16.47 0.42 -3.53
C ASP A 190 -15.48 1.06 -2.54
N ALA A 191 -15.27 2.37 -2.71
CA ALA A 191 -14.39 3.14 -1.84
C ALA A 191 -14.88 3.23 -0.38
N PRO A 192 -16.19 3.42 -0.09
CA PRO A 192 -16.70 3.39 1.27
C PRO A 192 -16.41 2.07 2.01
N ALA A 193 -16.64 0.92 1.37
CA ALA A 193 -16.32 -0.36 1.98
C ALA A 193 -14.81 -0.53 2.23
N ALA A 194 -13.97 -0.04 1.31
CA ALA A 194 -12.51 -0.07 1.50
C ALA A 194 -12.07 0.77 2.71
N LEU A 195 -12.62 1.97 2.88
CA LEU A 195 -12.33 2.83 4.02
C LEU A 195 -12.78 2.20 5.34
N ALA A 196 -13.99 1.62 5.40
CA ALA A 196 -14.49 0.92 6.58
C ALA A 196 -13.57 -0.23 7.01
N ARG A 197 -13.08 -1.05 6.05
CA ARG A 197 -12.12 -2.13 6.34
C ARG A 197 -10.77 -1.61 6.87
N LEU A 198 -10.32 -0.46 6.37
CA LEU A 198 -9.08 0.17 6.85
C LEU A 198 -9.24 0.77 8.26
N GLU A 199 -10.44 1.24 8.62
CA GLU A 199 -10.75 1.74 9.97
C GLU A 199 -10.79 0.62 11.02
N GLU A 200 -11.17 -0.59 10.63
CA GLU A 200 -11.18 -1.78 11.51
C GLU A 200 -9.77 -2.28 11.89
N LEU A 201 -8.70 -1.79 11.21
CA LEU A 201 -7.31 -2.15 11.53
C LEU A 201 -6.87 -1.51 12.87
N PRO A 202 -5.96 -2.15 13.63
CA PRO A 202 -5.36 -1.52 14.80
C PRO A 202 -4.53 -0.28 14.40
N GLN A 203 -4.41 0.71 15.30
CA GLN A 203 -3.75 1.99 15.01
C GLN A 203 -2.34 1.85 14.41
N GLY A 204 -1.55 0.85 14.86
CA GLY A 204 -0.23 0.57 14.31
C GLY A 204 -0.27 0.09 12.86
N ALA A 205 -1.26 -0.73 12.49
CA ALA A 205 -1.43 -1.25 11.14
C ALA A 205 -1.97 -0.20 10.16
N GLN A 206 -2.85 0.70 10.63
CA GLN A 206 -3.38 1.83 9.82
C GLN A 206 -2.26 2.75 9.31
N ARG A 207 -1.18 2.92 10.08
CA ARG A 207 -0.03 3.78 9.73
C ARG A 207 0.98 3.11 8.80
N ARG A 208 0.83 1.82 8.47
CA ARG A 208 1.75 1.14 7.56
C ARG A 208 1.56 1.66 6.12
N THR A 209 2.66 1.73 5.36
CA THR A 209 2.66 2.28 3.99
C THR A 209 1.61 1.66 3.07
N LEU A 210 1.37 0.35 3.18
CA LEU A 210 0.34 -0.32 2.36
C LEU A 210 -1.07 0.18 2.71
N ALA A 211 -1.41 0.28 3.99
CA ALA A 211 -2.71 0.77 4.46
C ALA A 211 -2.94 2.21 4.01
N LEU A 212 -1.93 3.08 4.19
CA LEU A 212 -1.98 4.48 3.75
C LEU A 212 -2.15 4.60 2.22
N ARG A 213 -1.48 3.75 1.43
CA ARG A 213 -1.66 3.74 -0.04
C ARG A 213 -3.08 3.33 -0.44
N LEU A 214 -3.67 2.34 0.23
CA LEU A 214 -5.07 1.94 -0.01
C LEU A 214 -6.02 3.07 0.42
N ARG A 215 -5.79 3.69 1.57
CA ARG A 215 -6.58 4.84 2.08
C ARG A 215 -6.54 6.02 1.10
N LEU A 216 -5.36 6.38 0.60
CA LEU A 216 -5.21 7.45 -0.39
C LEU A 216 -6.04 7.16 -1.66
N LYS A 217 -5.98 5.93 -2.17
CA LYS A 217 -6.77 5.54 -3.36
C LYS A 217 -8.27 5.60 -3.08
N ALA A 218 -8.70 5.07 -1.94
CA ALA A 218 -10.11 5.05 -1.54
C ALA A 218 -10.66 6.47 -1.33
N ALA A 219 -9.95 7.32 -0.57
CA ALA A 219 -10.34 8.70 -0.32
C ALA A 219 -10.44 9.51 -1.62
N ARG A 220 -9.52 9.33 -2.57
CA ARG A 220 -9.60 9.97 -3.90
C ARG A 220 -10.81 9.50 -4.70
N GLN A 221 -11.12 8.21 -4.66
CA GLN A 221 -12.26 7.65 -5.37
C GLN A 221 -13.61 8.14 -4.79
N ASP A 222 -13.69 8.29 -3.47
CA ASP A 222 -14.86 8.80 -2.76
C ASP A 222 -14.91 10.35 -2.70
N ARG A 223 -13.98 11.04 -3.38
CA ARG A 223 -13.83 12.52 -3.40
C ARG A 223 -13.68 13.15 -1.99
N ARG A 224 -13.09 12.42 -1.05
CA ARG A 224 -12.67 12.94 0.27
C ARG A 224 -11.31 13.62 0.15
N THR A 225 -11.27 14.76 -0.55
CA THR A 225 -10.01 15.39 -0.99
C THR A 225 -9.10 15.81 0.18
N LEU A 226 -9.65 16.31 1.29
CA LEU A 226 -8.87 16.70 2.46
C LEU A 226 -8.19 15.48 3.12
N GLU A 227 -8.95 14.41 3.34
CA GLU A 227 -8.43 13.15 3.89
C GLU A 227 -7.35 12.54 2.97
N ALA A 228 -7.55 12.63 1.64
CA ALA A 228 -6.57 12.20 0.66
C ALA A 228 -5.28 13.04 0.75
N LEU A 229 -5.40 14.36 0.92
CA LEU A 229 -4.27 15.28 1.03
C LEU A 229 -3.43 14.97 2.29
N GLU A 230 -4.08 14.80 3.44
CA GLU A 230 -3.42 14.40 4.69
C GLU A 230 -2.70 13.05 4.56
N THR A 231 -3.37 12.07 3.93
CA THR A 231 -2.77 10.75 3.69
C THR A 231 -1.57 10.84 2.75
N ALA A 232 -1.63 11.69 1.72
CA ALA A 232 -0.52 11.93 0.79
C ALA A 232 0.68 12.57 1.51
N ARG A 233 0.45 13.54 2.41
CA ARG A 233 1.49 14.15 3.25
C ARG A 233 2.17 13.11 4.13
N LEU A 234 1.41 12.22 4.77
CA LEU A 234 1.97 11.12 5.58
C LEU A 234 2.82 10.18 4.72
N LEU A 235 2.33 9.79 3.53
CA LEU A 235 3.09 8.94 2.61
C LEU A 235 4.39 9.60 2.12
N ALA A 236 4.38 10.91 1.90
CA ALA A 236 5.57 11.68 1.57
C ALA A 236 6.60 11.64 2.71
N LYS A 237 6.16 11.86 3.96
CA LYS A 237 7.01 11.76 5.17
C LYS A 237 7.64 10.36 5.32
N HIS A 238 6.90 9.31 4.97
CA HIS A 238 7.40 7.93 4.98
C HIS A 238 8.26 7.54 3.76
N ARG A 239 8.57 8.48 2.85
CA ARG A 239 9.30 8.22 1.58
C ARG A 239 8.67 7.09 0.76
N ALA A 240 7.34 6.99 0.81
CA ALA A 240 6.60 5.98 0.06
C ALA A 240 6.52 6.28 -1.45
N PHE A 241 6.85 7.51 -1.85
CA PHE A 241 6.96 7.99 -3.22
C PHE A 241 8.31 8.71 -3.39
N SER A 242 8.74 8.91 -4.63
CA SER A 242 9.81 9.89 -4.90
C SER A 242 9.31 11.30 -4.59
N ASP A 243 10.23 12.22 -4.24
CA ASP A 243 9.88 13.59 -3.86
C ASP A 243 9.07 14.29 -4.96
N ALA A 244 9.47 14.13 -6.22
CA ALA A 244 8.74 14.66 -7.37
C ALA A 244 7.32 14.08 -7.52
N ALA A 245 7.15 12.77 -7.26
CA ALA A 245 5.83 12.14 -7.31
C ALA A 245 4.93 12.59 -6.15
N ALA A 246 5.50 12.70 -4.94
CA ALA A 246 4.80 13.21 -3.77
C ALA A 246 4.32 14.65 -4.00
N GLN A 247 5.19 15.55 -4.47
CA GLN A 247 4.84 16.93 -4.81
C GLN A 247 3.75 16.99 -5.88
N SER A 248 3.83 16.16 -6.93
CA SER A 248 2.81 16.12 -7.98
C SER A 248 1.44 15.67 -7.46
N ILE A 249 1.39 14.66 -6.58
CA ILE A 249 0.15 14.18 -5.96
C ILE A 249 -0.44 15.26 -5.05
N VAL A 250 0.36 15.85 -4.16
CA VAL A 250 -0.05 16.91 -3.24
C VAL A 250 -0.58 18.12 -4.00
N ARG A 251 0.16 18.59 -5.02
CA ARG A 251 -0.27 19.68 -5.92
C ARG A 251 -1.63 19.40 -6.57
N GLY A 252 -1.84 18.17 -7.07
CA GLY A 252 -3.11 17.76 -7.67
C GLY A 252 -4.27 17.80 -6.67
N LEU A 253 -4.07 17.26 -5.47
CA LEU A 253 -5.07 17.24 -4.40
C LEU A 253 -5.36 18.63 -3.84
N ALA A 254 -4.35 19.47 -3.69
CA ALA A 254 -4.52 20.87 -3.27
C ALA A 254 -5.34 21.65 -4.32
N ALA A 255 -5.05 21.49 -5.62
CA ALA A 255 -5.84 22.11 -6.68
C ALA A 255 -7.29 21.59 -6.71
N GLU A 256 -7.51 20.29 -6.48
CA GLU A 256 -8.84 19.70 -6.37
C GLU A 256 -9.62 20.27 -5.16
N LEU A 257 -8.97 20.39 -4.00
CA LEU A 257 -9.56 20.95 -2.77
C LEU A 257 -10.01 22.40 -3.01
N LEU A 258 -9.17 23.22 -3.64
CA LEU A 258 -9.48 24.60 -4.00
C LEU A 258 -10.60 24.68 -5.06
N SER A 259 -10.64 23.74 -6.01
CA SER A 259 -11.69 23.69 -7.03
C SER A 259 -13.07 23.36 -6.44
N GLY A 260 -13.10 22.60 -5.34
CA GLY A 260 -14.33 22.26 -4.62
C GLY A 260 -14.97 23.44 -3.87
N ALA A 261 -14.28 24.57 -3.73
CA ALA A 261 -14.85 25.77 -3.11
C ALA A 261 -15.80 26.50 -4.07
N HIS A 262 -17.05 26.73 -3.64
CA HIS A 262 -18.09 27.41 -4.45
C HIS A 262 -18.36 28.85 -4.02
N ASP A 263 -17.77 29.29 -2.91
CA ASP A 263 -17.82 30.67 -2.44
C ASP A 263 -16.44 31.10 -1.89
N PRO A 264 -16.16 32.41 -1.77
CA PRO A 264 -14.88 32.91 -1.27
C PRO A 264 -14.54 32.42 0.15
N THR A 265 -15.54 32.20 1.02
CA THR A 265 -15.31 31.74 2.40
C THR A 265 -14.86 30.28 2.46
N GLN A 266 -15.40 29.43 1.57
CA GLN A 266 -14.98 28.05 1.39
C GLN A 266 -13.56 28.01 0.82
N LEU A 267 -13.24 28.90 -0.12
CA LEU A 267 -11.90 28.99 -0.69
C LEU A 267 -10.87 29.40 0.36
N LEU A 268 -11.20 30.37 1.22
CA LEU A 268 -10.36 30.77 2.35
C LEU A 268 -10.13 29.62 3.34
N ARG A 269 -11.19 28.87 3.68
CA ARG A 269 -11.09 27.67 4.52
C ARG A 269 -10.18 26.62 3.88
N ALA A 270 -10.41 26.29 2.62
CA ALA A 270 -9.59 25.33 1.86
C ALA A 270 -8.12 25.76 1.78
N TRP A 271 -7.84 27.05 1.55
CA TRP A 271 -6.50 27.60 1.56
C TRP A 271 -5.83 27.51 2.95
N GLY A 272 -6.62 27.69 4.02
CA GLY A 272 -6.21 27.51 5.41
C GLY A 272 -5.72 26.10 5.74
N GLU A 273 -6.30 25.07 5.12
CA GLU A 273 -5.91 23.66 5.30
C GLU A 273 -4.58 23.28 4.62
N LEU A 274 -4.07 24.12 3.71
CA LEU A 274 -2.80 23.90 3.01
C LEU A 274 -1.60 24.25 3.90
N GLU A 275 -0.54 23.43 3.84
CA GLU A 275 0.74 23.74 4.51
C GLU A 275 1.47 24.88 3.78
N ALA A 276 2.38 25.60 4.46
CA ALA A 276 3.10 26.73 3.85
C ALA A 276 3.84 26.36 2.56
N THR A 277 4.50 25.20 2.56
CA THR A 277 5.22 24.65 1.40
C THR A 277 4.30 24.34 0.22
N GLU A 278 3.03 24.03 0.47
CA GLU A 278 2.02 23.76 -0.56
C GLU A 278 1.48 25.07 -1.14
N ARG A 279 1.30 26.09 -0.29
CA ARG A 279 0.89 27.44 -0.71
C ARG A 279 1.95 28.13 -1.57
N GLU A 280 3.22 27.83 -1.34
CA GLU A 280 4.35 28.33 -2.14
C GLU A 280 4.47 27.67 -3.52
N MET A 281 3.75 26.56 -3.78
CA MET A 281 3.75 25.92 -5.09
C MET A 281 3.07 26.85 -6.13
N PRO A 282 3.75 27.19 -7.24
CA PRO A 282 3.19 28.09 -8.25
C PRO A 282 1.82 27.68 -8.77
N GLU A 283 1.63 26.39 -9.03
CA GLU A 283 0.37 25.87 -9.57
C GLU A 283 -0.79 26.01 -8.59
N VAL A 284 -0.53 25.86 -7.29
CA VAL A 284 -1.55 25.94 -6.24
C VAL A 284 -1.94 27.40 -6.00
N ALA A 285 -0.95 28.30 -5.85
CA ALA A 285 -1.19 29.72 -5.68
C ALA A 285 -1.91 30.35 -6.88
N ILE A 286 -1.46 30.04 -8.11
CA ILE A 286 -2.12 30.54 -9.33
C ILE A 286 -3.55 30.02 -9.42
N HIS A 287 -3.78 28.74 -9.14
CA HIS A 287 -5.13 28.16 -9.17
C HIS A 287 -6.04 28.79 -8.11
N ALA A 288 -5.54 29.02 -6.90
CA ALA A 288 -6.30 29.69 -5.84
C ALA A 288 -6.71 31.11 -6.24
N ALA A 289 -5.78 31.88 -6.81
CA ALA A 289 -6.06 33.24 -7.29
C ALA A 289 -7.09 33.26 -8.44
N GLN A 290 -6.94 32.35 -9.41
CA GLN A 290 -7.93 32.20 -10.50
C GLN A 290 -9.31 31.80 -9.98
N ARG A 291 -9.36 30.93 -8.96
CA ARG A 291 -10.63 30.56 -8.31
C ARG A 291 -11.25 31.75 -7.58
N MET A 292 -10.45 32.56 -6.87
CA MET A 292 -10.93 33.79 -6.21
C MET A 292 -11.55 34.76 -7.21
N VAL A 293 -10.92 34.96 -8.37
CA VAL A 293 -11.45 35.77 -9.48
C VAL A 293 -12.79 35.20 -9.97
N ALA A 294 -12.85 33.89 -10.24
CA ALA A 294 -14.07 33.24 -10.75
C ALA A 294 -15.24 33.36 -9.75
N LEU A 295 -14.94 33.36 -8.45
CA LEU A 295 -15.91 33.52 -7.36
C LEU A 295 -16.22 34.99 -7.03
N ARG A 296 -15.61 35.95 -7.76
CA ARG A 296 -15.72 37.41 -7.53
C ARG A 296 -15.41 37.81 -6.07
N GLY A 297 -14.42 37.15 -5.49
CA GLY A 297 -13.97 37.43 -4.13
C GLY A 297 -12.94 38.55 -4.05
N ASP A 298 -12.15 38.56 -2.97
CA ASP A 298 -11.16 39.59 -2.71
C ASP A 298 -9.91 39.44 -3.59
N LEU A 299 -9.77 40.35 -4.54
CA LEU A 299 -8.66 40.40 -5.49
C LEU A 299 -7.34 40.87 -4.84
N THR A 300 -7.41 41.59 -3.72
CA THR A 300 -6.21 42.00 -2.97
C THR A 300 -5.52 40.77 -2.37
N LEU A 301 -6.31 39.90 -1.76
CA LEU A 301 -5.85 38.63 -1.21
C LEU A 301 -5.37 37.67 -2.31
N ALA A 302 -6.08 37.59 -3.44
CA ALA A 302 -5.63 36.80 -4.59
C ALA A 302 -4.23 37.22 -5.07
N ARG A 303 -3.96 38.54 -5.13
CA ARG A 303 -2.62 39.04 -5.45
C ARG A 303 -1.60 38.72 -4.38
N ALA A 304 -1.96 38.81 -3.09
CA ALA A 304 -1.06 38.42 -2.01
C ALA A 304 -0.60 36.96 -2.14
N TRP A 305 -1.48 36.05 -2.58
CA TRP A 305 -1.09 34.65 -2.86
C TRP A 305 -0.17 34.50 -4.07
N LEU A 306 -0.29 35.37 -5.07
CA LEU A 306 0.56 35.35 -6.27
C LEU A 306 1.94 35.98 -6.04
N LEU A 307 2.12 36.78 -4.99
CA LEU A 307 3.35 37.53 -4.73
C LEU A 307 4.62 36.65 -4.68
N PRO A 308 4.65 35.53 -3.93
CA PRO A 308 5.85 34.68 -3.88
C PRO A 308 6.17 34.05 -5.24
N VAL A 309 5.13 33.72 -6.01
CA VAL A 309 5.27 33.16 -7.36
C VAL A 309 5.83 34.20 -8.34
N TRP A 310 5.37 35.43 -8.22
CA TRP A 310 5.86 36.57 -9.00
C TRP A 310 7.33 36.87 -8.71
N GLU A 311 7.71 36.98 -7.43
CA GLU A 311 9.08 37.24 -7.02
C GLU A 311 10.03 36.16 -7.53
N ARG A 312 9.64 34.88 -7.39
CA ARG A 312 10.39 33.75 -7.97
C ARG A 312 10.52 33.83 -9.49
N MET A 313 9.47 34.25 -10.20
CA MET A 313 9.52 34.41 -11.66
C MET A 313 10.50 35.51 -12.09
N VAL A 314 10.53 36.63 -11.35
CA VAL A 314 11.38 37.79 -11.65
C VAL A 314 12.84 37.50 -11.30
N GLU A 315 13.11 36.89 -10.14
CA GLU A 315 14.46 36.50 -9.74
C GLU A 315 15.02 35.39 -10.63
N GLN A 316 14.16 34.43 -10.99
CA GLN A 316 14.50 33.29 -11.82
C GLN A 316 13.49 33.16 -12.95
N PRO A 317 13.69 33.88 -14.08
CA PRO A 317 13.06 33.52 -15.35
C PRO A 317 13.43 32.05 -15.64
N ARG A 318 12.83 31.26 -16.52
CA ARG A 318 13.09 29.79 -16.61
C ARG A 318 12.69 28.93 -15.40
N SER A 319 12.51 29.47 -14.18
CA SER A 319 12.04 28.63 -13.04
C SER A 319 10.57 28.24 -13.16
N LEU A 320 9.76 29.04 -13.85
CA LEU A 320 8.40 28.73 -14.26
C LEU A 320 8.32 28.39 -15.74
N GLY A 321 7.66 27.27 -16.05
CA GLY A 321 7.31 26.91 -17.42
C GLY A 321 6.31 27.90 -18.05
N GLU A 322 6.34 28.00 -19.39
CA GLU A 322 5.57 28.98 -20.15
C GLU A 322 4.06 28.94 -19.87
N SER A 323 3.49 27.73 -19.77
CA SER A 323 2.06 27.56 -19.47
C SER A 323 1.65 28.11 -18.11
N LEU A 324 2.54 28.07 -17.11
CA LEU A 324 2.29 28.66 -15.79
C LEU A 324 2.44 30.17 -15.81
N ARG A 325 3.41 30.71 -16.57
CA ARG A 325 3.57 32.16 -16.76
C ARG A 325 2.31 32.78 -17.36
N VAL A 326 1.78 32.17 -18.41
CA VAL A 326 0.50 32.59 -19.02
C VAL A 326 -0.63 32.58 -17.97
N LYS A 327 -0.76 31.50 -17.18
CA LYS A 327 -1.80 31.41 -16.16
C LYS A 327 -1.64 32.45 -15.05
N LEU A 328 -0.41 32.74 -14.62
CA LEU A 328 -0.08 33.80 -13.68
C LEU A 328 -0.50 35.17 -14.21
N VAL A 329 -0.12 35.47 -15.46
CA VAL A 329 -0.46 36.74 -16.13
C VAL A 329 -1.97 36.91 -16.24
N ARG A 330 -2.70 35.87 -16.64
CA ARG A 330 -4.18 35.91 -16.69
C ARG A 330 -4.81 36.12 -15.31
N ALA A 331 -4.24 35.54 -14.26
CA ALA A 331 -4.72 35.72 -12.89
C ALA A 331 -4.50 37.16 -12.40
N LEU A 332 -3.34 37.75 -12.71
CA LEU A 332 -3.02 39.14 -12.38
C LEU A 332 -3.86 40.13 -13.20
N GLU A 333 -4.04 39.85 -14.50
CA GLU A 333 -4.85 40.68 -15.42
C GLU A 333 -6.27 40.89 -14.88
N ALA A 334 -6.91 39.82 -14.41
CA ALA A 334 -8.25 39.89 -13.86
C ALA A 334 -8.35 40.73 -12.57
N GLY A 335 -7.22 40.96 -11.90
CA GLY A 335 -7.11 41.78 -10.70
C GLY A 335 -6.78 43.25 -10.95
N LEU A 336 -6.45 43.65 -12.18
CA LEU A 336 -5.84 44.96 -12.50
C LEU A 336 -6.70 46.17 -12.11
N ASP A 337 -8.03 46.04 -12.10
CA ASP A 337 -8.95 47.14 -11.77
C ASP A 337 -8.77 47.64 -10.33
N SER A 338 -8.33 46.75 -9.42
CA SER A 338 -8.13 47.04 -7.99
C SER A 338 -6.66 47.04 -7.58
N VAL A 339 -5.73 47.06 -8.54
CA VAL A 339 -4.29 47.00 -8.26
C VAL A 339 -3.81 48.29 -7.56
N ASP A 340 -2.93 48.11 -6.57
CA ASP A 340 -2.26 49.17 -5.82
C ASP A 340 -1.00 49.69 -6.54
N ALA A 341 -0.42 50.77 -6.03
CA ALA A 341 0.80 51.36 -6.59
C ALA A 341 1.99 50.40 -6.52
N ASP A 342 2.07 49.56 -5.48
CA ASP A 342 3.16 48.62 -5.27
C ASP A 342 3.19 47.54 -6.35
N TRP A 343 2.03 46.95 -6.69
CA TRP A 343 1.95 45.97 -7.78
C TRP A 343 2.23 46.60 -9.15
N LEU A 344 1.82 47.85 -9.39
CA LEU A 344 2.19 48.56 -10.62
C LEU A 344 3.70 48.73 -10.73
N ALA A 345 4.36 49.17 -9.65
CA ALA A 345 5.82 49.31 -9.61
C ALA A 345 6.53 47.97 -9.84
N ARG A 346 6.01 46.87 -9.28
CA ARG A 346 6.53 45.51 -9.50
C ARG A 346 6.41 45.07 -10.97
N ILE A 347 5.25 45.28 -11.60
CA ILE A 347 5.01 44.93 -13.01
C ILE A 347 5.92 45.76 -13.93
N GLU A 348 6.02 47.06 -13.71
CA GLU A 348 6.89 47.94 -14.49
C GLU A 348 8.37 47.57 -14.32
N SER A 349 8.82 47.31 -13.09
CA SER A 349 10.20 46.91 -12.84
C SER A 349 10.54 45.58 -13.52
N ALA A 350 9.63 44.60 -13.49
CA ALA A 350 9.84 43.33 -14.16
C ALA A 350 9.95 43.52 -15.69
N GLN A 351 9.08 44.32 -16.30
CA GLN A 351 9.13 44.62 -17.74
C GLN A 351 10.40 45.38 -18.14
N ARG A 352 10.90 46.30 -17.29
CA ARG A 352 12.16 47.00 -17.54
C ARG A 352 13.37 46.07 -17.45
N ASN A 353 13.35 45.12 -16.53
CA ASN A 353 14.44 44.17 -16.32
C ASN A 353 14.48 43.08 -17.40
N ASP A 354 13.32 42.66 -17.92
CA ASP A 354 13.23 41.76 -19.08
C ASP A 354 12.30 42.33 -20.17
N PRO A 355 12.81 43.26 -21.00
CA PRO A 355 12.02 43.90 -22.04
C PRO A 355 11.60 42.97 -23.17
N ARG A 356 12.11 41.73 -23.25
CA ARG A 356 11.83 40.80 -24.35
C ARG A 356 10.72 39.81 -24.01
N ASP A 357 10.34 39.68 -22.74
CA ASP A 357 9.26 38.80 -22.32
C ASP A 357 7.90 39.38 -22.74
N ALA A 358 7.28 38.77 -23.76
CA ALA A 358 6.00 39.19 -24.31
C ALA A 358 4.85 39.13 -23.28
N ASN A 359 4.92 38.22 -22.31
CA ASN A 359 3.91 38.11 -21.25
C ASN A 359 4.00 39.29 -20.27
N LEU A 360 5.21 39.75 -19.94
CA LEU A 360 5.43 40.92 -19.09
C LEU A 360 5.05 42.21 -19.82
N GLN A 361 5.41 42.34 -21.11
CA GLN A 361 4.98 43.45 -21.96
C GLN A 361 3.45 43.55 -22.01
N TYR A 362 2.78 42.41 -22.21
CA TYR A 362 1.32 42.34 -22.21
C TYR A 362 0.74 42.83 -20.88
N LEU A 363 1.20 42.29 -19.74
CA LEU A 363 0.68 42.64 -18.42
C LEU A 363 0.90 44.12 -18.10
N ALA A 364 2.08 44.67 -18.40
CA ALA A 364 2.39 46.08 -18.23
C ALA A 364 1.55 46.99 -19.14
N GLY A 365 1.32 46.56 -20.40
CA GLY A 365 0.45 47.24 -21.35
C GLY A 365 -1.00 47.29 -20.87
N MET A 366 -1.54 46.17 -20.38
CA MET A 366 -2.88 46.11 -19.78
C MET A 366 -2.99 46.97 -18.51
N ALA A 367 -1.97 46.98 -17.65
CA ALA A 367 -1.94 47.85 -16.48
C ALA A 367 -1.96 49.34 -16.86
N CYS A 368 -1.17 49.72 -17.88
CA CYS A 368 -1.16 51.08 -18.43
C CYS A 368 -2.53 51.48 -19.02
N MET A 369 -3.20 50.55 -19.71
CA MET A 369 -4.55 50.75 -20.25
C MET A 369 -5.56 51.06 -19.13
N LYS A 370 -5.52 50.29 -18.03
CA LYS A 370 -6.39 50.53 -16.86
C LYS A 370 -6.13 51.87 -16.16
N ARG A 371 -4.92 52.42 -16.28
CA ARG A 371 -4.53 53.73 -15.75
C ARG A 371 -4.66 54.87 -16.76
N GLN A 372 -5.28 54.63 -17.92
CA GLN A 372 -5.47 55.61 -18.98
C GLN A 372 -4.16 56.19 -19.54
N LEU A 373 -3.05 55.47 -19.44
CA LEU A 373 -1.75 55.81 -20.01
C LEU A 373 -1.66 55.29 -21.45
N TRP A 374 -2.54 55.80 -22.31
CA TRP A 374 -2.85 55.24 -23.63
C TRP A 374 -1.63 55.07 -24.56
N GLY A 375 -0.74 56.06 -24.62
CA GLY A 375 0.44 56.01 -25.49
C GLY A 375 1.42 54.88 -25.12
N LYS A 376 1.68 54.70 -23.82
CA LYS A 376 2.53 53.60 -23.32
C LYS A 376 1.85 52.25 -23.50
N ALA A 377 0.55 52.19 -23.22
CA ALA A 377 -0.24 50.97 -23.41
C ALA A 377 -0.19 50.49 -24.87
N GLN A 378 -0.37 51.39 -25.84
CA GLN A 378 -0.31 51.05 -27.27
C GLN A 378 1.06 50.48 -27.67
N GLN A 379 2.15 51.11 -27.25
CA GLN A 379 3.51 50.65 -27.56
C GLN A 379 3.77 49.25 -26.98
N LEU A 380 3.48 49.05 -25.70
CA LEU A 380 3.72 47.78 -25.01
C LEU A 380 2.82 46.65 -25.56
N LEU A 381 1.54 46.91 -25.80
CA LEU A 381 0.61 45.91 -26.33
C LEU A 381 0.92 45.55 -27.78
N THR A 382 1.41 46.49 -28.60
CA THR A 382 1.83 46.21 -29.99
C THR A 382 3.04 45.29 -30.00
N HIS A 383 4.05 45.56 -29.16
CA HIS A 383 5.22 44.68 -29.03
C HIS A 383 4.84 43.30 -28.48
N ALA A 384 3.98 43.25 -27.47
CA ALA A 384 3.48 42.00 -26.91
C ALA A 384 2.75 41.17 -27.98
N GLY A 385 1.88 41.80 -28.77
CA GLY A 385 1.15 41.14 -29.86
C GLY A 385 2.05 40.49 -30.91
N LEU A 386 3.30 40.94 -31.08
CA LEU A 386 4.25 40.30 -32.01
C LEU A 386 4.96 39.08 -31.40
N GLY A 387 5.08 39.01 -30.07
CA GLY A 387 5.84 37.97 -29.37
C GLY A 387 5.00 36.95 -28.59
N LEU A 388 3.72 37.23 -28.34
CA LEU A 388 2.82 36.35 -27.58
C LEU A 388 2.53 35.07 -28.36
N GLN A 389 2.82 33.92 -27.73
CA GLN A 389 2.56 32.58 -28.27
C GLN A 389 1.18 32.05 -27.86
N ASP A 390 0.65 32.49 -26.72
CA ASP A 390 -0.65 32.04 -26.23
C ASP A 390 -1.80 32.72 -27.01
N PRO A 391 -2.73 31.94 -27.60
CA PRO A 391 -3.78 32.50 -28.46
C PRO A 391 -4.77 33.40 -27.71
N VAL A 392 -5.04 33.13 -26.43
CA VAL A 392 -5.98 33.94 -25.64
C VAL A 392 -5.34 35.27 -25.26
N LEU A 393 -4.08 35.27 -24.82
CA LEU A 393 -3.36 36.51 -24.52
C LEU A 393 -3.17 37.34 -25.79
N HIS A 394 -2.79 36.71 -26.90
CA HIS A 394 -2.66 37.37 -28.19
C HIS A 394 -3.98 38.01 -28.62
N ARG A 395 -5.11 37.30 -28.48
CA ARG A 395 -6.44 37.85 -28.77
C ARG A 395 -6.73 39.06 -27.91
N ARG A 396 -6.56 38.95 -26.59
CA ARG A 396 -6.83 40.06 -25.66
C ARG A 396 -5.95 41.27 -25.93
N ALA A 397 -4.69 41.08 -26.30
CA ALA A 397 -3.77 42.16 -26.66
C ALA A 397 -4.29 42.96 -27.86
N TRP A 398 -4.73 42.27 -28.92
CA TRP A 398 -5.30 42.92 -30.11
C TRP A 398 -6.67 43.54 -29.85
N GLN A 399 -7.50 42.93 -29.00
CA GLN A 399 -8.77 43.54 -28.57
C GLN A 399 -8.53 44.85 -27.79
N ALA A 400 -7.56 44.87 -26.89
CA ALA A 400 -7.17 46.08 -26.17
C ALA A 400 -6.63 47.16 -27.13
N LEU A 401 -5.79 46.80 -28.11
CA LEU A 401 -5.32 47.74 -29.14
C LEU A 401 -6.46 48.28 -30.01
N ALA A 402 -7.45 47.46 -30.35
CA ALA A 402 -8.61 47.89 -31.10
C ALA A 402 -9.44 48.91 -30.31
N GLN A 403 -9.71 48.65 -29.03
CA GLN A 403 -10.39 49.58 -28.13
C GLN A 403 -9.64 50.91 -27.97
N LEU A 404 -8.30 50.88 -27.94
CA LEU A 404 -7.48 52.08 -27.91
C LEU A 404 -7.56 52.90 -29.20
N ALA A 405 -7.66 52.24 -30.36
CA ALA A 405 -7.83 52.90 -31.64
C ALA A 405 -9.22 53.51 -31.80
N GLU A 406 -10.27 52.80 -31.35
CA GLU A 406 -11.64 53.34 -31.30
C GLU A 406 -11.74 54.59 -30.42
N ALA A 407 -11.12 54.57 -29.24
CA ALA A 407 -11.09 55.73 -28.35
C ALA A 407 -10.35 56.96 -28.93
N ARG A 408 -9.62 56.79 -30.05
CA ARG A 408 -8.88 57.83 -30.77
C ARG A 408 -9.52 58.18 -32.12
N ASP A 409 -10.71 57.66 -32.41
CA ASP A 409 -11.40 57.79 -33.71
C ASP A 409 -10.59 57.27 -34.92
N ASP A 410 -9.65 56.34 -34.71
CA ASP A 410 -8.88 55.69 -35.79
C ASP A 410 -9.53 54.38 -36.20
N ALA A 411 -10.54 54.49 -37.08
CA ALA A 411 -11.35 53.35 -37.53
C ALA A 411 -10.55 52.29 -38.32
N ASP A 412 -9.51 52.71 -39.05
CA ASP A 412 -8.68 51.82 -39.85
C ASP A 412 -7.81 50.92 -38.96
N GLN A 413 -7.15 51.51 -37.96
CA GLN A 413 -6.37 50.74 -36.99
C GLN A 413 -7.25 49.84 -36.12
N ALA A 414 -8.43 50.31 -35.72
CA ALA A 414 -9.39 49.51 -34.96
C ALA A 414 -9.83 48.26 -35.74
N SER A 415 -10.23 48.43 -37.01
CA SER A 415 -10.63 47.33 -37.89
C SER A 415 -9.49 46.31 -38.10
N ALA A 416 -8.27 46.79 -38.33
CA ALA A 416 -7.10 45.92 -38.48
C ALA A 416 -6.80 45.10 -37.21
N ALA A 417 -6.90 45.73 -36.03
CA ALA A 417 -6.68 45.07 -34.76
C ALA A 417 -7.79 44.04 -34.44
N TRP A 418 -9.06 44.37 -34.68
CA TRP A 418 -10.17 43.42 -34.55
C TRP A 418 -10.03 42.23 -35.49
N LYS A 419 -9.61 42.45 -36.74
CA LYS A 419 -9.36 41.38 -37.70
C LYS A 419 -8.27 40.43 -37.21
N ARG A 420 -7.17 40.95 -36.66
CA ARG A 420 -6.10 40.13 -36.05
C ARG A 420 -6.59 39.34 -34.84
N ALA A 421 -7.40 39.96 -33.98
CA ALA A 421 -8.01 39.26 -32.84
C ALA A 421 -8.95 38.12 -33.29
N ALA A 422 -9.69 38.30 -34.38
CA ALA A 422 -10.63 37.32 -34.92
C ALA A 422 -9.96 36.17 -35.69
N GLN A 423 -8.81 36.41 -36.32
CA GLN A 423 -8.05 35.40 -37.08
C GLN A 423 -7.42 34.30 -36.21
N ILE A 424 -7.39 34.48 -34.89
CA ILE A 424 -6.82 33.51 -33.96
C ILE A 424 -7.84 32.39 -33.75
N GLU A 425 -7.59 31.23 -34.38
CA GLU A 425 -8.39 30.02 -34.16
C GLU A 425 -8.51 29.73 -32.66
N THR A 426 -9.74 29.40 -32.26
CA THR A 426 -10.01 28.99 -30.88
C THR A 426 -9.52 27.54 -30.75
N PRO A 427 -8.63 27.22 -29.81
CA PRO A 427 -8.32 25.82 -29.50
C PRO A 427 -9.51 25.11 -28.86
#